data_AF-A0A4S2VL57-F1
#
_entry.id   AF-A0A4S2VL57-F1
#
_cell.length_a   1.000
_cell.length_b   1.000
_cell.length_c   1.000
_cell.angle_alpha   90.00
_cell.angle_beta   90.00
_cell.angle_gamma   90.00
#
_symmetry.space_group_name_H-M   'P 1'
#
loop_
_entity.id
_entity.type
_entity.pdbx_description
1 polymer ?
#
loop_
_entity_poly.entity_id
_entity_poly.type
_entity_poly.pdbx_seq_one_letter_code
_entity_poly.pdbx_strand_id
1 'polypeptide(L)'
;MTTIEAEGSGAPSGTAATPGTSHDAGVEAGAGAVHGYHHQKDEHLKRLRRIEGQIRGLQRLVDEDVYCIDILTQVSASTKALQSFALQLLEEHLRHCVADAAVRGGAEIDAKVEEATKAIARLLRT
;
A
#
# COMPACT_ATOMS: atom_id res chain seq x y z
N MET A 1 -48.51 -16.66 -36.14
CA MET A 1 -49.38 -15.56 -35.69
C MET A 1 -50.34 -16.11 -34.65
N THR A 2 -49.90 -16.22 -33.40
CA THR A 2 -50.75 -16.17 -32.20
C THR A 2 -49.86 -15.77 -31.03
N THR A 3 -50.15 -14.59 -30.48
CA THR A 3 -49.60 -14.01 -29.26
C THR A 3 -50.22 -14.66 -28.04
N ILE A 4 -49.43 -14.94 -26.99
CA ILE A 4 -49.95 -15.18 -25.63
C ILE A 4 -49.02 -14.44 -24.67
N GLU A 5 -49.57 -13.41 -24.04
CA GLU A 5 -49.02 -12.65 -22.92
C GLU A 5 -49.32 -13.38 -21.61
N ALA A 6 -48.40 -13.33 -20.65
CA ALA A 6 -48.65 -13.68 -19.25
C ALA A 6 -47.85 -12.74 -18.35
N GLU A 7 -48.54 -11.78 -17.77
CA GLU A 7 -48.08 -10.88 -16.71
C GLU A 7 -48.11 -11.57 -15.34
N GLY A 8 -47.25 -11.08 -14.43
CA GLY A 8 -47.65 -10.84 -13.04
C GLY A 8 -47.24 -11.88 -12.00
N SER A 9 -46.16 -11.60 -11.27
CA SER A 9 -46.00 -12.06 -9.88
C SER A 9 -45.15 -11.07 -9.10
N GLY A 10 -45.80 -10.04 -8.53
CA GLY A 10 -45.24 -9.17 -7.51
C GLY A 10 -45.53 -9.73 -6.12
N ALA A 11 -44.51 -9.79 -5.26
CA ALA A 11 -44.64 -9.97 -3.83
C ALA A 11 -43.79 -8.91 -3.08
N PRO A 12 -44.27 -8.36 -1.95
CA PRO A 12 -43.67 -7.21 -1.28
C PRO A 12 -42.91 -7.59 0.02
N SER A 13 -41.97 -6.74 0.44
CA SER A 13 -41.53 -6.53 1.85
C SER A 13 -40.49 -5.39 1.83
N GLY A 14 -40.67 -4.20 2.45
CA GLY A 14 -40.61 -3.92 3.90
C GLY A 14 -39.24 -4.36 4.45
N THR A 15 -38.33 -3.57 5.03
CA THR A 15 -38.33 -2.44 5.98
C THR A 15 -36.83 -2.04 6.08
N ALA A 16 -36.32 -0.81 6.20
CA ALA A 16 -36.38 0.08 7.36
C ALA A 16 -35.50 1.34 7.10
N ALA A 17 -36.06 2.52 7.34
CA ALA A 17 -35.35 3.71 7.84
C ALA A 17 -35.81 3.83 9.32
N THR A 18 -35.06 4.27 10.32
CA THR A 18 -34.20 5.45 10.55
C THR A 18 -33.45 5.23 11.91
N PRO A 19 -32.88 6.22 12.63
CA PRO A 19 -31.63 6.95 12.40
C PRO A 19 -30.67 6.93 13.63
N GLY A 20 -29.47 7.48 13.46
CA GLY A 20 -28.78 8.24 14.52
C GLY A 20 -27.90 7.47 15.50
N THR A 21 -26.59 7.68 15.38
CA THR A 21 -25.73 7.83 16.56
C THR A 21 -24.83 9.05 16.36
N SER A 22 -24.93 9.94 17.34
CA SER A 22 -24.29 11.24 17.48
C SER A 22 -22.80 11.15 17.80
N HIS A 23 -22.12 12.25 17.44
CA HIS A 23 -20.81 12.70 17.91
C HIS A 23 -20.44 12.32 19.35
N ASP A 24 -19.19 11.90 19.52
CA ASP A 24 -18.25 12.32 20.57
C ASP A 24 -16.88 11.72 20.18
N ALA A 25 -15.71 12.30 20.40
CA ALA A 25 -15.26 13.55 21.00
C ALA A 25 -13.85 13.77 20.42
N GLY A 26 -13.38 15.02 20.44
CA GLY A 26 -12.11 15.43 19.84
C GLY A 26 -10.90 14.61 20.32
N VAL A 27 -10.05 14.24 19.36
CA VAL A 27 -8.65 13.95 19.61
C VAL A 27 -7.87 15.08 18.95
N GLU A 28 -7.22 15.87 19.81
CA GLU A 28 -6.36 16.97 19.41
C GLU A 28 -5.31 16.50 18.42
N ALA A 29 -5.32 17.13 17.24
CA ALA A 29 -4.37 16.90 16.18
C ALA A 29 -3.00 17.43 16.60
N GLY A 30 -2.22 16.57 17.28
CA GLY A 30 -0.78 16.72 17.35
C GLY A 30 -0.21 16.69 15.94
N ALA A 31 0.43 17.79 15.55
CA ALA A 31 1.03 18.03 14.25
C ALA A 31 2.13 17.01 13.90
N GLY A 32 1.74 15.83 13.45
CA GLY A 32 2.57 14.95 12.64
C GLY A 32 2.18 15.17 11.20
N ALA A 33 3.12 15.64 10.36
CA ALA A 33 2.94 15.75 8.92
C ALA A 33 2.22 14.49 8.41
N VAL A 34 1.09 14.65 7.72
CA VAL A 34 0.32 13.53 7.18
C VAL A 34 1.15 12.95 6.03
N HIS A 35 1.98 11.93 6.33
CA HIS A 35 2.81 11.28 5.33
C HIS A 35 1.86 10.55 4.37
N GLY A 36 1.93 10.89 3.09
CA GLY A 36 0.97 10.51 2.04
C GLY A 36 0.96 9.03 1.66
N TYR A 37 0.70 8.15 2.64
CA TYR A 37 0.54 6.70 2.49
C TYR A 37 -0.91 6.24 2.78
N HIS A 38 -1.82 7.15 3.13
CA HIS A 38 -3.14 6.78 3.65
C HIS A 38 -4.00 6.00 2.65
N HIS A 39 -3.77 6.11 1.33
CA HIS A 39 -4.55 5.40 0.32
C HIS A 39 -3.98 4.03 -0.06
N GLN A 40 -2.71 3.74 0.27
CA GLN A 40 -2.01 2.50 -0.07
C GLN A 40 -1.45 1.74 1.16
N LYS A 41 -1.70 2.25 2.37
CA LYS A 41 -1.21 1.68 3.64
C LYS A 41 -1.49 0.19 3.76
N ASP A 42 -2.69 -0.25 3.43
CA ASP A 42 -3.07 -1.66 3.55
C ASP A 42 -2.32 -2.56 2.55
N GLU A 43 -2.06 -2.05 1.34
CA GLU A 43 -1.25 -2.77 0.35
C GLU A 43 0.20 -2.88 0.80
N HIS A 44 0.77 -1.78 1.28
CA HIS A 44 2.13 -1.71 1.84
C HIS A 44 2.30 -2.69 3.00
N LEU A 45 1.35 -2.70 3.95
CA LEU A 45 1.34 -3.64 5.07
C LEU A 45 1.19 -5.10 4.59
N LYS A 46 0.34 -5.36 3.60
CA LYS A 46 0.19 -6.71 3.04
C LYS A 46 1.48 -7.23 2.41
N ARG A 47 2.22 -6.37 1.69
CA ARG A 47 3.52 -6.71 1.09
C ARG A 47 4.57 -6.98 2.17
N LEU A 48 4.65 -6.12 3.19
CA LEU A 48 5.57 -6.31 4.31
C LEU A 48 5.30 -7.60 5.08
N ARG A 49 4.03 -7.93 5.36
CA ARG A 49 3.65 -9.22 5.99
C ARG A 49 4.06 -10.43 5.15
N ARG A 50 3.99 -10.32 3.82
CA ARG A 50 4.46 -11.38 2.92
C ARG A 50 5.98 -11.54 2.99
N ILE A 51 6.73 -10.44 2.97
CA ILE A 51 8.19 -10.42 3.11
C ILE A 51 8.61 -11.03 4.46
N GLU A 52 7.94 -10.64 5.55
CA GLU A 52 8.16 -11.21 6.88
C GLU A 52 7.97 -12.74 6.89
N GLY A 53 6.96 -13.24 6.17
CA GLY A 53 6.75 -14.67 5.94
C GLY A 53 7.91 -15.34 5.19
N GLN A 54 8.52 -14.66 4.22
CA GLN A 54 9.72 -15.15 3.52
C GLN A 54 10.91 -15.22 4.46
N ILE A 55 11.12 -14.22 5.32
CA ILE A 55 12.21 -14.22 6.31
C ILE A 55 12.05 -15.36 7.32
N ARG A 56 10.82 -15.59 7.82
CA ARG A 56 10.54 -16.79 8.64
C ARG A 56 10.77 -18.10 7.87
N GLY A 57 10.52 -18.10 6.56
CA GLY A 57 10.85 -19.21 5.68
C GLY A 57 12.34 -19.52 5.66
N LEU A 58 13.17 -18.49 5.48
CA LEU A 58 14.62 -18.61 5.52
C LEU A 58 15.12 -19.20 6.84
N GLN A 59 14.55 -18.78 7.97
CA GLN A 59 14.90 -19.34 9.28
C GLN A 59 14.67 -20.85 9.34
N ARG A 60 13.53 -21.33 8.82
CA ARG A 60 13.23 -22.78 8.75
C ARG A 60 14.18 -23.53 7.82
N LEU A 61 14.50 -22.96 6.66
CA LEU A 61 15.44 -23.59 5.73
C LEU A 61 16.83 -23.77 6.35
N VAL A 62 17.27 -22.82 7.19
CA VAL A 62 18.54 -22.94 7.92
C VAL A 62 18.43 -23.98 9.04
N ASP A 63 17.33 -23.98 9.80
CA ASP A 63 17.09 -24.95 10.88
C ASP A 63 16.99 -26.40 10.38
N GLU A 64 16.50 -26.58 9.15
CA GLU A 64 16.35 -27.86 8.46
C GLU A 64 17.60 -28.27 7.65
N ASP A 65 18.73 -27.55 7.79
CA ASP A 65 19.98 -27.79 7.06
C ASP A 65 19.81 -27.90 5.53
N VAL A 66 18.91 -27.08 4.96
CA VAL A 66 18.60 -27.08 3.52
C VAL A 66 19.82 -26.62 2.71
N TYR A 67 19.94 -27.16 1.50
CA TYR A 67 21.02 -26.83 0.58
C TYR A 67 21.18 -25.32 0.37
N CYS A 68 22.41 -24.84 0.53
CA CYS A 68 22.73 -23.41 0.54
C CYS A 68 22.22 -22.65 -0.70
N ILE A 69 22.18 -23.29 -1.88
CA ILE A 69 21.71 -22.64 -3.12
C ILE A 69 20.21 -22.36 -3.08
N ASP A 70 19.41 -23.20 -2.42
CA ASP A 70 17.97 -22.99 -2.27
C ASP A 70 17.70 -21.84 -1.29
N ILE A 71 18.50 -21.75 -0.22
CA ILE A 71 18.48 -20.62 0.72
C ILE A 71 18.81 -19.32 -0.03
N LEU A 72 19.89 -19.29 -0.82
CA LEU A 72 20.28 -18.12 -1.61
C LEU A 72 19.22 -17.72 -2.65
N THR A 73 18.49 -18.69 -3.20
CA THR A 73 17.36 -18.44 -4.08
C THR A 73 16.23 -17.72 -3.34
N GLN A 74 15.91 -18.12 -2.11
CA GLN A 74 14.90 -17.42 -1.31
C GLN A 74 15.35 -16.07 -0.76
N VAL A 75 16.64 -15.92 -0.45
CA VAL A 75 17.22 -14.61 -0.14
C VAL A 75 17.00 -13.67 -1.32
N SER A 76 17.31 -14.12 -2.53
CA SER A 76 17.11 -13.34 -3.77
C SER A 76 15.64 -12.98 -4.03
N ALA A 77 14.70 -13.88 -3.68
CA ALA A 77 13.28 -13.60 -3.78
C ALA A 77 12.82 -12.54 -2.76
N SER A 78 13.37 -12.58 -1.54
CA SER A 78 13.07 -11.63 -0.47
C SER A 78 13.62 -10.24 -0.77
N THR A 79 14.85 -10.15 -1.29
CA THR A 79 15.45 -8.87 -1.71
C THR A 79 14.69 -8.22 -2.85
N LYS A 80 14.28 -9.00 -3.88
CA LYS A 80 13.41 -8.50 -4.96
C LYS A 80 12.07 -7.97 -4.45
N ALA A 81 11.46 -8.63 -3.47
CA ALA A 81 10.22 -8.15 -2.87
C ALA A 81 10.41 -6.83 -2.12
N LEU A 82 11.51 -6.67 -1.37
CA LEU A 82 11.88 -5.42 -0.71
C LEU A 82 12.17 -4.29 -1.71
N GLN A 83 12.89 -4.58 -2.80
CA GLN A 83 13.15 -3.60 -3.86
C GLN A 83 11.84 -3.15 -4.53
N SER A 84 10.93 -4.08 -4.83
CA SER A 84 9.60 -3.76 -5.38
C SER A 84 8.82 -2.86 -4.43
N PHE A 85 8.82 -3.14 -3.13
CA PHE A 85 8.17 -2.31 -2.13
C PHE A 85 8.79 -0.90 -2.05
N ALA A 86 10.12 -0.80 -2.06
CA ALA A 86 10.83 0.48 -2.03
C ALA A 86 10.48 1.36 -3.26
N LEU A 87 10.36 0.76 -4.45
CA LEU A 87 9.96 1.46 -5.66
C LEU A 87 8.52 1.99 -5.58
N GLN A 88 7.59 1.24 -4.99
CA GLN A 88 6.21 1.70 -4.81
C GLN A 88 6.13 2.90 -3.86
N LEU A 89 6.86 2.88 -2.73
CA LEU A 89 6.93 4.02 -1.83
C LEU A 89 7.52 5.25 -2.51
N LEU A 90 8.53 5.05 -3.35
CA LEU A 90 9.16 6.12 -4.11
C LEU A 90 8.19 6.72 -5.13
N GLU A 91 7.47 5.89 -5.88
CA GLU A 91 6.47 6.35 -6.85
C GLU A 91 5.40 7.22 -6.15
N GLU A 92 4.88 6.77 -5.01
CA GLU A 92 3.92 7.53 -4.21
C GLU A 92 4.51 8.86 -3.71
N HIS A 93 5.78 8.85 -3.27
CA HIS A 93 6.47 10.07 -2.86
C HIS A 93 6.65 11.08 -4.00
N LEU A 94 7.05 10.62 -5.19
CA LEU A 94 7.17 11.47 -6.36
C LEU A 94 5.81 12.03 -6.78
N ARG A 95 4.76 11.21 -6.76
CA ARG A 95 3.43 11.60 -7.21
C ARG A 95 2.75 12.61 -6.29
N HIS A 96 3.00 12.56 -4.99
CA HIS A 96 2.39 13.48 -4.03
C HIS A 96 3.34 14.63 -3.69
N CYS A 97 4.54 14.33 -3.18
CA CYS A 97 5.42 15.37 -2.64
C CYS A 97 6.09 16.22 -3.74
N VAL A 98 6.51 15.62 -4.86
CA VAL A 98 7.14 16.39 -5.95
C VAL A 98 6.08 17.10 -6.81
N ALA A 99 4.94 16.46 -7.07
CA ALA A 99 3.84 17.12 -7.79
C ALA A 99 3.29 18.33 -7.01
N ASP A 100 3.08 18.18 -5.70
CA ASP A 100 2.63 19.29 -4.85
C ASP A 100 3.67 20.41 -4.77
N ALA A 101 4.96 20.08 -4.71
CA ALA A 101 6.04 21.06 -4.73
C ALA A 101 6.15 21.75 -6.10
N ALA A 102 5.85 21.05 -7.21
CA ALA A 102 5.84 21.62 -8.55
C ALA A 102 4.77 22.71 -8.72
N VAL A 103 3.62 22.55 -8.06
CA VAL A 103 2.56 23.57 -8.03
C VAL A 103 2.99 24.80 -7.20
N ARG A 104 3.76 24.60 -6.13
CA ARG A 104 4.28 25.69 -5.27
C ARG A 104 5.46 26.44 -5.90
N GLY A 105 6.26 25.74 -6.71
CA GLY A 105 7.39 26.29 -7.45
C GLY A 105 8.61 26.65 -6.61
N GLY A 106 9.71 27.03 -7.27
CA GLY A 106 10.92 27.53 -6.63
C GLY A 106 11.76 26.46 -5.93
N ALA A 107 12.58 26.86 -4.95
CA ALA A 107 13.58 26.01 -4.29
C ALA A 107 13.01 24.76 -3.57
N GLU A 108 11.71 24.72 -3.31
CA GLU A 108 11.05 23.57 -2.67
C GLU A 108 11.05 22.33 -3.59
N ILE A 109 10.93 22.52 -4.91
CA ILE A 109 10.96 21.41 -5.86
C ILE A 109 12.36 20.79 -5.94
N ASP A 110 13.39 21.63 -6.01
CA ASP A 110 14.79 21.19 -6.14
C ASP A 110 15.21 20.38 -4.90
N ALA A 111 14.82 20.85 -3.71
CA ALA A 111 15.07 20.14 -2.46
C ALA A 111 14.39 18.76 -2.41
N LYS A 112 13.13 18.66 -2.88
CA LYS A 112 12.38 17.40 -2.92
C LYS A 112 12.92 16.41 -3.96
N VAL A 113 13.36 16.90 -5.11
CA VAL A 113 14.01 16.09 -6.15
C VAL A 113 15.38 15.59 -5.67
N GLU A 114 16.15 16.42 -4.97
CA GLU A 114 17.43 16.02 -4.38
C GLU A 114 17.25 14.93 -3.31
N GLU A 115 16.24 15.09 -2.45
CA GLU A 115 15.87 14.10 -1.43
C GLU A 115 15.54 12.73 -2.08
N ALA A 116 14.67 12.71 -3.09
CA ALA A 116 14.29 11.51 -3.80
C ALA A 116 15.49 10.85 -4.51
N THR A 117 16.34 11.65 -5.14
CA THR A 117 17.56 11.17 -5.83
C THR A 117 18.53 10.51 -4.85
N LYS A 118 18.73 11.10 -3.66
CA LYS A 118 19.55 10.50 -2.59
C LYS A 118 18.97 9.18 -2.11
N ALA A 119 17.64 9.07 -2.00
CA ALA A 119 16.97 7.82 -1.63
C ALA A 119 17.18 6.72 -2.69
N ILE A 120 16.98 7.05 -3.98
CA ILE A 120 17.24 6.13 -5.10
C ILE A 120 18.70 5.66 -5.10
N ALA A 121 19.65 6.58 -4.92
CA ALA A 121 21.07 6.25 -4.91
C ALA A 121 21.41 5.25 -3.79
N ARG A 122 20.74 5.31 -2.62
CA ARG A 122 20.89 4.31 -1.55
C ARG A 122 20.32 2.96 -1.97
N LEU A 123 19.15 2.94 -2.60
CA LEU A 123 18.49 1.72 -3.07
C LEU A 123 19.30 0.98 -4.15
N LEU A 124 20.02 1.69 -5.00
CA LEU A 124 20.84 1.08 -6.07
C LEU A 124 22.19 0.50 -5.58
N ARG A 125 22.57 0.74 -4.31
CA ARG A 125 23.84 0.26 -3.74
C ARG A 125 23.71 -1.02 -2.90
N THR A 126 22.49 -1.53 -2.73
CA THR A 126 22.19 -2.82 -2.06
C THR A 126 22.12 -3.96 -3.05
#